data_AF-A0A482RM73-F1
#
_entry.id   AF-A0A482RM73-F1
#
_cell.length_a   1.000
_cell.length_b   1.000
_cell.length_c   1.000
_cell.angle_alpha   90.00
_cell.angle_beta   90.00
_cell.angle_gamma   90.00
#
_symmetry.space_group_name_H-M   'P 1'
#
loop_
_entity.id
_entity.type
_entity.pdbx_description
1 polymer ?
#
loop_
_entity_poly.entity_id
_entity_poly.type
_entity_poly.pdbx_seq_one_letter_code
_entity_poly.pdbx_strand_id
1 'polypeptide(L)'
;HGWYKYPKVGLALIYYDYHNPVLGQSYAATVYLSKAFLRTRRQDLSFRLGTGLAWFTNPFDLQTNRKNIIVSSSLNATMQLRLEYDYALTPHLGVLLGVALNHYSNGATTKPNFGINLPSVVLGLNYHQQRPAPTVARLAPEPVDVGHNFLLISTSLGYKQLQCTGLCPRCRRLRCTLHFQPRVLRLAARCKSQRSCAS
;
A
#
# COMPACT_ATOMS: atom_id res chain seq x y z
N HIS A 1 22.48 13.43 -19.62
CA HIS A 1 22.16 12.46 -18.55
C HIS A 1 21.31 13.05 -17.40
N GLY A 2 20.74 14.26 -17.49
CA GLY A 2 20.05 14.93 -16.36
C GLY A 2 18.63 14.47 -16.03
N TRP A 3 17.86 14.02 -17.02
CA TRP A 3 16.41 13.77 -16.89
C TRP A 3 16.01 12.51 -16.08
N TYR A 4 16.98 11.65 -15.74
CA TYR A 4 16.78 10.52 -14.80
C TYR A 4 16.95 10.93 -13.34
N LYS A 5 17.47 12.13 -13.05
CA LYS A 5 17.97 12.46 -11.71
C LYS A 5 16.89 12.93 -10.73
N TYR A 6 15.77 13.46 -11.21
CA TYR A 6 14.80 14.11 -10.33
C TYR A 6 13.60 13.20 -10.01
N PRO A 7 13.23 13.07 -8.73
CA PRO A 7 12.01 12.39 -8.34
C PRO A 7 10.79 13.20 -8.79
N LYS A 8 9.77 12.52 -9.31
CA LYS A 8 8.44 13.08 -9.53
C LYS A 8 7.80 13.35 -8.17
N VAL A 9 7.22 14.52 -7.97
CA VAL A 9 6.37 14.83 -6.82
C VAL A 9 4.92 14.76 -7.26
N GLY A 10 4.03 14.22 -6.43
CA GLY A 10 2.61 14.19 -6.75
C GLY A 10 1.71 14.01 -5.54
N LEU A 11 0.41 14.08 -5.81
CA LEU A 11 -0.67 13.82 -4.86
C LEU A 11 -1.42 12.56 -5.26
N ALA A 12 -1.86 11.79 -4.27
CA ALA A 12 -2.73 10.64 -4.50
C ALA A 12 -3.82 10.55 -3.45
N LEU A 13 -5.00 10.18 -3.93
CA LEU A 13 -6.12 9.77 -3.11
C LEU A 13 -6.20 8.24 -3.16
N ILE A 14 -6.47 7.64 -2.00
CA ILE A 14 -6.49 6.19 -1.81
C ILE A 14 -7.80 5.84 -1.11
N TYR A 15 -8.46 4.80 -1.61
CA TYR A 15 -9.63 4.22 -0.97
C TYR A 15 -9.38 2.74 -0.74
N TYR A 16 -9.71 2.24 0.45
CA TYR A 16 -9.68 0.83 0.76
C TYR A 16 -10.99 0.38 1.40
N ASP A 17 -11.55 -0.71 0.87
CA ASP A 17 -12.55 -1.52 1.55
C ASP A 17 -11.88 -2.76 2.14
N TYR A 18 -11.86 -2.86 3.46
CA TYR A 18 -11.22 -3.99 4.16
C TYR A 18 -12.07 -5.25 4.15
N HIS A 19 -13.31 -5.19 3.66
CA HIS A 19 -14.29 -6.27 3.68
C HIS A 19 -14.41 -6.93 5.06
N ASN A 20 -14.21 -6.12 6.10
CA ASN A 20 -14.22 -6.54 7.49
C ASN A 20 -15.04 -5.52 8.28
N PRO A 21 -16.15 -5.95 8.91
CA PRO A 21 -17.02 -5.02 9.63
C PRO A 21 -16.33 -4.31 10.79
N VAL A 22 -15.24 -4.87 11.34
CA VAL A 22 -14.45 -4.26 12.42
C VAL A 22 -13.62 -3.07 11.94
N LEU A 23 -13.10 -3.11 10.71
CA LEU A 23 -12.25 -2.05 10.14
C LEU A 23 -13.03 -1.10 9.21
N GLY A 24 -14.09 -1.59 8.58
CA GLY A 24 -14.90 -0.84 7.64
C GLY A 24 -14.12 -0.46 6.39
N GLN A 25 -14.01 0.84 6.14
CA GLN A 25 -13.37 1.44 4.96
C GLN A 25 -12.39 2.54 5.40
N SER A 26 -11.45 2.89 4.53
CA SER A 26 -10.59 4.04 4.73
C SER A 26 -10.40 4.86 3.46
N TYR A 27 -10.15 6.15 3.68
CA TYR A 27 -9.80 7.14 2.66
C TYR A 27 -8.48 7.77 3.06
N ALA A 28 -7.56 7.97 2.14
CA ALA A 28 -6.30 8.63 2.44
C ALA A 28 -5.90 9.61 1.35
N ALA A 29 -5.22 10.67 1.76
CA ALA A 29 -4.59 11.64 0.90
C ALA A 29 -3.09 11.64 1.21
N THR A 30 -2.27 11.46 0.18
CA THR A 30 -0.81 11.36 0.31
C THR A 30 -0.11 12.30 -0.66
N VAL A 31 0.92 12.96 -0.19
CA VAL A 31 2.00 13.48 -1.03
C VAL A 31 3.01 12.36 -1.26
N TYR A 32 3.61 12.29 -2.44
CA TYR A 32 4.61 11.27 -2.72
C TYR A 32 5.75 11.76 -3.61
N LEU A 33 6.88 11.08 -3.47
CA LEU A 33 8.05 11.17 -4.32
C LEU A 33 8.19 9.85 -5.08
N SER A 34 8.35 9.90 -6.41
CA SER A 34 8.56 8.72 -7.26
C SER A 34 9.82 8.87 -8.09
N LYS A 35 10.76 7.94 -7.95
CA LYS A 35 12.04 7.94 -8.67
C LYS A 35 12.09 6.75 -9.61
N ALA A 36 12.36 7.01 -10.89
CA ALA A 36 12.59 5.96 -11.88
C ALA A 36 14.03 5.44 -11.80
N PHE A 37 14.20 4.12 -11.77
CA PHE A 37 15.52 3.46 -11.90
C PHE A 37 15.79 3.04 -13.34
N LEU A 38 14.73 2.63 -14.04
CA LEU A 38 14.77 2.31 -15.45
C LEU A 38 13.69 3.13 -16.14
N ARG A 39 14.06 3.83 -17.20
CA ARG A 39 13.11 4.50 -18.09
C ARG A 39 13.56 4.24 -19.51
N THR A 40 12.64 3.94 -20.39
CA THR A 40 12.86 3.80 -21.84
C THR A 40 11.72 4.50 -22.56
N ARG A 41 11.69 4.44 -23.89
CA ARG A 41 10.57 5.00 -24.67
C ARG A 41 9.21 4.42 -24.27
N ARG A 42 9.16 3.16 -23.82
CA ARG A 42 7.91 2.45 -23.50
C ARG A 42 7.81 1.91 -22.09
N GLN A 43 8.89 1.90 -21.32
CA GLN A 43 8.91 1.26 -20.01
C GLN A 43 9.43 2.23 -18.95
N ASP A 44 8.90 2.13 -17.75
CA ASP A 44 9.31 2.93 -16.60
C ASP A 44 9.17 2.09 -15.33
N LEU A 45 10.30 1.76 -14.71
CA LEU A 45 10.34 1.12 -13.41
C LEU A 45 10.70 2.18 -12.36
N SER A 46 9.79 2.41 -11.43
CA SER A 46 9.91 3.45 -10.44
C SER A 46 9.63 2.95 -9.03
N PHE A 47 10.29 3.59 -8.07
CA PHE A 47 10.00 3.43 -6.65
C PHE A 47 9.39 4.70 -6.11
N ARG A 48 8.29 4.54 -5.40
CA ARG A 48 7.50 5.63 -4.86
C ARG A 48 7.39 5.52 -3.35
N LEU A 49 7.68 6.62 -2.68
CA LEU A 49 7.52 6.82 -1.25
C LEU A 49 6.48 7.92 -1.04
N GLY A 50 5.42 7.62 -0.30
CA GLY A 50 4.34 8.55 0.02
C GLY A 50 4.08 8.66 1.51
N THR A 51 3.57 9.81 1.93
CA THR A 51 3.12 10.05 3.30
C THR A 51 1.89 10.97 3.30
N GLY A 52 1.09 10.90 4.35
CA GLY A 52 -0.07 11.78 4.48
C GLY A 52 -1.02 11.35 5.58
N LEU A 53 -2.30 11.63 5.35
CA LEU A 53 -3.38 11.40 6.32
C LEU A 53 -4.40 10.41 5.78
N ALA A 54 -4.96 9.62 6.68
CA ALA A 54 -5.99 8.64 6.40
C ALA A 54 -7.14 8.76 7.40
N TRP A 55 -8.36 8.69 6.87
CA TRP A 55 -9.61 8.66 7.60
C TRP A 55 -10.20 7.24 7.57
N PHE A 56 -10.43 6.66 8.73
CA PHE A 56 -11.09 5.37 8.93
C PHE A 56 -12.53 5.58 9.34
N THR A 57 -13.45 4.84 8.73
CA THR A 57 -14.89 4.98 8.99
C THR A 57 -15.33 4.30 10.29
N ASN A 58 -14.58 3.31 10.77
CA ASN A 58 -14.97 2.52 11.93
C ASN A 58 -13.82 2.32 12.94
N PRO A 59 -13.39 3.36 13.68
CA PRO A 59 -12.35 3.23 14.69
C PRO A 59 -12.79 2.40 15.91
N PHE A 60 -11.86 2.13 16.82
CA PHE A 60 -12.15 1.53 18.13
C PHE A 60 -13.18 2.36 18.90
N ASP A 61 -14.19 1.69 19.43
CA ASP A 61 -15.13 2.27 20.38
C ASP A 61 -15.52 1.19 21.41
N LEU A 62 -15.57 1.56 22.69
CA LEU A 62 -15.79 0.58 23.77
C LEU A 62 -17.17 -0.07 23.71
N GLN A 63 -18.18 0.64 23.20
CA GLN A 63 -19.58 0.19 23.17
C GLN A 63 -19.94 -0.44 21.83
N THR A 64 -19.48 0.14 20.73
CA THR A 64 -19.92 -0.19 19.37
C THR A 64 -18.88 -0.99 18.57
N ASN A 65 -17.58 -0.83 18.83
CA ASN A 65 -16.52 -1.50 18.06
C ASN A 65 -15.28 -1.90 18.90
N ARG A 66 -15.50 -2.57 20.03
CA ARG A 66 -14.43 -2.94 20.98
C ARG A 66 -13.42 -3.93 20.38
N LYS A 67 -13.75 -4.57 19.26
CA LYS A 67 -12.86 -5.53 18.59
C LYS A 67 -11.81 -4.85 17.72
N ASN A 68 -11.97 -3.57 17.36
CA ASN A 68 -11.01 -2.86 16.54
C ASN A 68 -9.82 -2.37 17.37
N ILE A 69 -8.95 -3.28 17.80
CA ILE A 69 -7.72 -2.91 18.51
C ILE A 69 -6.65 -2.29 17.58
N ILE A 70 -6.91 -2.25 16.28
CA ILE A 70 -5.91 -1.92 15.26
C ILE A 70 -5.88 -0.42 15.00
N VAL A 71 -7.06 0.20 14.91
CA VAL A 71 -7.24 1.62 14.60
C VAL A 71 -8.11 2.25 15.68
N SER A 72 -7.53 3.06 16.58
CA SER A 72 -8.29 3.72 17.66
C SER A 72 -8.76 5.14 17.36
N SER A 73 -8.40 5.71 16.21
CA SER A 73 -8.78 7.05 15.82
C SER A 73 -9.30 7.01 14.39
N SER A 74 -10.28 7.84 14.04
CA SER A 74 -10.68 8.02 12.64
C SER A 74 -9.51 8.60 11.83
N LEU A 75 -8.78 9.57 12.39
CA LEU A 75 -7.62 10.17 11.73
C LEU A 75 -6.32 9.44 12.09
N ASN A 76 -5.58 9.03 11.07
CA ASN A 76 -4.30 8.33 11.17
C ASN A 76 -3.28 8.94 10.20
N ALA A 77 -2.00 8.83 10.53
CA ALA A 77 -0.93 9.02 9.57
C ALA A 77 -0.83 7.79 8.66
N THR A 78 -0.45 8.01 7.40
CA THR A 78 -0.18 6.93 6.46
C THR A 78 1.22 7.08 5.86
N MET A 79 1.88 5.95 5.66
CA MET A 79 3.11 5.83 4.87
C MET A 79 2.89 4.80 3.77
N GLN A 80 3.40 5.10 2.58
CA GLN A 80 3.23 4.26 1.40
C GLN A 80 4.58 3.99 0.75
N LEU A 81 4.85 2.72 0.48
CA LEU A 81 5.99 2.25 -0.31
C LEU A 81 5.43 1.54 -1.53
N ARG A 82 5.88 1.89 -2.73
CA ARG A 82 5.44 1.28 -4.00
C ARG A 82 6.62 1.00 -4.91
N LEU A 83 6.62 -0.16 -5.54
CA LEU A 83 7.44 -0.47 -6.70
C LEU A 83 6.51 -0.64 -7.90
N GLU A 84 6.76 0.14 -8.94
CA GLU A 84 5.82 0.42 -10.02
C GLU A 84 6.47 0.22 -11.38
N TYR A 85 5.83 -0.59 -12.21
CA TYR A 85 6.19 -0.80 -13.61
C TYR A 85 5.09 -0.22 -14.50
N ASP A 86 5.41 0.83 -15.23
CA ASP A 86 4.53 1.48 -16.20
C ASP A 86 4.99 1.15 -17.63
N TYR A 87 4.06 0.60 -18.42
CA TYR A 87 4.25 0.24 -19.82
C TYR A 87 3.38 1.10 -20.73
N ALA A 88 3.99 1.83 -21.66
CA ALA A 88 3.30 2.66 -22.65
C ALA A 88 2.55 1.79 -23.66
N LEU A 89 1.22 1.89 -23.68
CA LEU A 89 0.40 1.40 -24.79
C LEU A 89 0.39 2.40 -25.95
N THR A 90 0.35 3.69 -25.62
CA THR A 90 0.40 4.81 -26.58
C THR A 90 1.33 5.91 -26.03
N PRO A 91 1.61 6.99 -26.79
CA PRO A 91 2.38 8.12 -26.26
C PRO A 91 1.77 8.78 -25.02
N HIS A 92 0.46 8.64 -24.83
CA HIS A 92 -0.30 9.27 -23.75
C HIS A 92 -0.84 8.28 -22.72
N LEU A 93 -0.98 6.99 -23.05
CA LEU A 93 -1.60 6.00 -22.17
C LEU A 93 -0.60 4.89 -21.82
N GLY A 94 -0.49 4.59 -20.53
CA GLY A 94 0.28 3.47 -20.00
C GLY A 94 -0.55 2.58 -19.08
N VAL A 95 -0.16 1.31 -18.99
CA VAL A 95 -0.65 0.39 -17.96
C VAL A 95 0.35 0.36 -16.83
N LEU A 96 -0.14 0.50 -15.61
CA LEU A 96 0.63 0.41 -14.39
C LEU A 96 0.41 -0.97 -13.74
N LEU A 97 1.50 -1.63 -13.42
CA LEU A 97 1.55 -2.79 -12.53
C LEU A 97 2.48 -2.48 -11.36
N GLY A 98 2.20 -2.99 -10.18
CA GLY A 98 3.10 -2.76 -9.06
C GLY A 98 2.77 -3.56 -7.81
N VAL A 99 3.65 -3.41 -6.83
CA VAL A 99 3.43 -3.88 -5.46
C VAL A 99 3.54 -2.70 -4.52
N ALA A 100 2.74 -2.71 -3.47
CA ALA A 100 2.65 -1.64 -2.49
C ALA A 100 2.69 -2.19 -1.06
N LEU A 101 3.21 -1.41 -0.14
CA LEU A 101 3.04 -1.60 1.29
C LEU A 101 2.53 -0.28 1.87
N ASN A 102 1.30 -0.29 2.36
CA ASN A 102 0.73 0.86 3.07
C ASN A 102 0.72 0.57 4.56
N HIS A 103 1.21 1.51 5.35
CA HIS A 103 1.17 1.49 6.80
C HIS A 103 0.28 2.61 7.30
N TYR A 104 -0.65 2.29 8.20
CA TYR A 104 -1.49 3.27 8.87
C TYR A 104 -1.34 3.15 10.39
N SER A 105 -1.14 4.29 11.05
CA SER A 105 -1.10 4.38 12.51
C SER A 105 -1.39 5.80 12.98
N ASN A 106 -1.83 5.95 14.22
CA ASN A 106 -2.09 7.27 14.81
C ASN A 106 -0.89 7.84 15.59
N GLY A 107 0.33 7.31 15.41
CA GLY A 107 1.50 7.72 16.18
C GLY A 107 1.41 7.46 17.69
N ALA A 108 0.54 6.54 18.11
CA ALA A 108 0.22 6.23 19.51
C ALA A 108 -0.45 7.37 20.30
N THR A 109 -1.03 8.35 19.60
CA THR A 109 -1.81 9.45 20.20
C THR A 109 -3.05 8.95 20.96
N THR A 110 -3.66 7.86 20.49
CA THR A 110 -4.74 7.15 21.18
C THR A 110 -4.43 5.66 21.22
N LYS A 111 -4.84 4.99 22.30
CA LYS A 111 -4.69 3.54 22.49
C LYS A 111 -6.07 2.89 22.50
N PRO A 112 -6.22 1.65 21.99
CA PRO A 112 -5.18 0.76 21.44
C PRO A 112 -4.83 1.08 19.97
N ASN A 113 -3.54 1.14 19.62
CA ASN A 113 -3.09 1.34 18.24
C ASN A 113 -1.98 0.35 17.88
N PHE A 114 -2.36 -0.80 17.35
CA PHE A 114 -1.39 -1.75 16.79
C PHE A 114 -0.89 -1.31 15.39
N GLY A 115 -1.64 -0.43 14.72
CA GLY A 115 -1.38 -0.08 13.32
C GLY A 115 -1.69 -1.22 12.36
N ILE A 116 -1.80 -0.92 11.07
CA ILE A 116 -2.07 -1.91 10.03
C ILE A 116 -1.09 -1.79 8.86
N ASN A 117 -0.55 -2.93 8.45
CA ASN A 117 0.28 -3.09 7.27
C ASN A 117 -0.51 -3.81 6.17
N LEU A 118 -0.59 -3.18 5.00
CA LEU A 118 -1.33 -3.67 3.84
C LEU A 118 -0.39 -3.87 2.66
N PRO A 119 0.29 -5.03 2.56
CA PRO A 119 0.90 -5.45 1.32
C PRO A 119 -0.19 -5.62 0.25
N SER A 120 0.00 -4.99 -0.90
CA SER A 120 -1.00 -4.91 -1.98
C SER A 120 -0.36 -5.08 -3.35
N VAL A 121 -1.14 -5.58 -4.30
CA VAL A 121 -0.81 -5.54 -5.73
C VAL A 121 -1.58 -4.38 -6.34
N VAL A 122 -0.92 -3.65 -7.25
CA VAL A 122 -1.44 -2.47 -7.93
C VAL A 122 -1.64 -2.79 -9.39
N LEU A 123 -2.81 -2.44 -9.91
CA LEU A 123 -3.11 -2.42 -11.34
C LEU A 123 -3.78 -1.08 -11.67
N GLY A 124 -3.33 -0.42 -12.72
CA GLY A 124 -3.86 0.89 -13.07
C GLY A 124 -3.58 1.34 -14.49
N LEU A 125 -4.08 2.52 -14.80
CA LEU A 125 -3.83 3.25 -16.03
C LEU A 125 -3.19 4.59 -15.70
N ASN A 126 -2.20 4.95 -16.50
CA ASN A 126 -1.51 6.22 -16.43
C ASN A 126 -1.77 7.03 -17.69
N TYR A 127 -2.18 8.28 -17.51
CA TYR A 127 -2.20 9.27 -18.55
C TYR A 127 -0.99 10.20 -18.43
N HIS A 128 -0.23 10.30 -19.50
CA HIS A 128 0.96 11.13 -19.62
C HIS A 128 0.68 12.25 -20.64
N GLN A 129 0.78 13.52 -20.22
CA GLN A 129 0.66 14.64 -21.17
C GLN A 129 1.79 14.60 -22.21
N GLN A 130 3.00 14.30 -21.75
CA GLN A 130 4.15 13.94 -22.59
C GLN A 130 4.95 12.85 -21.91
N ARG A 131 5.48 11.90 -22.69
CA ARG A 131 6.43 10.88 -22.20
C ARG A 131 7.79 11.14 -22.83
N PRO A 132 8.68 11.91 -22.18
CA PRO A 132 10.00 12.17 -22.73
C PRO A 132 10.75 10.85 -22.89
N ALA A 133 11.12 10.52 -24.13
CA ALA A 133 12.09 9.47 -24.38
C ALA A 133 13.42 9.88 -23.74
N PRO A 134 14.20 8.96 -23.15
CA PRO A 134 15.56 9.29 -22.76
C PRO A 134 16.37 9.58 -24.03
N THR A 135 16.53 10.88 -24.35
CA THR A 135 17.44 11.34 -25.40
C THR A 135 18.86 11.09 -24.91
N VAL A 136 19.70 10.48 -25.75
CA VAL A 136 21.13 10.28 -25.51
C VAL A 136 21.79 11.66 -25.44
N ALA A 137 21.73 12.28 -24.27
CA ALA A 137 22.10 13.66 -24.05
C ALA A 137 23.63 13.78 -23.93
N ARG A 138 24.29 14.00 -25.07
CA ARG A 138 25.62 14.62 -25.12
C ARG A 138 25.57 16.12 -25.48
N LEU A 139 24.47 16.62 -26.07
CA LEU A 139 24.40 18.00 -26.59
C LEU A 139 23.04 18.72 -26.41
N ALA A 140 22.08 18.14 -25.69
CA ALA A 140 20.80 18.83 -25.49
C ALA A 140 20.97 19.94 -24.44
N PRO A 141 20.61 21.20 -24.74
CA PRO A 141 20.53 22.25 -23.71
C PRO A 141 19.60 21.79 -22.59
N GLU A 142 19.90 22.22 -21.35
CA GLU A 142 19.02 21.96 -20.22
C GLU A 142 17.60 22.38 -20.59
N PRO A 143 16.61 21.48 -20.46
CA PRO A 143 15.25 21.84 -20.82
C PRO A 143 14.77 23.04 -20.02
N VAL A 144 14.04 23.90 -20.73
CA VAL A 144 13.10 24.82 -20.11
C VAL A 144 12.23 24.03 -19.14
N ASP A 145 12.07 24.56 -17.93
CA ASP A 145 11.34 23.96 -16.82
C ASP A 145 9.83 23.93 -17.15
N VAL A 146 9.43 23.02 -18.03
CA VAL A 146 8.02 22.80 -18.39
C VAL A 146 7.43 21.93 -17.29
N GLY A 147 6.41 22.44 -16.58
CA GLY A 147 5.65 21.65 -15.63
C GLY A 147 4.97 20.47 -16.33
N HIS A 148 5.43 19.26 -16.03
CA HIS A 148 4.89 18.04 -16.64
C HIS A 148 3.77 17.47 -15.76
N ASN A 149 2.54 17.48 -16.27
CA ASN A 149 1.41 16.89 -15.58
C ASN A 149 1.23 15.42 -15.98
N PHE A 150 0.97 14.57 -15.00
CA PHE A 150 0.58 13.18 -15.20
C PHE A 150 -0.58 12.86 -14.28
N LEU A 151 -1.50 12.03 -14.76
CA LEU A 151 -2.64 11.56 -13.99
C LEU A 151 -2.56 10.04 -13.88
N LEU A 152 -2.52 9.55 -12.64
CA LEU A 152 -2.51 8.12 -12.33
C LEU A 152 -3.86 7.73 -11.74
N ILE A 153 -4.53 6.77 -12.37
CA ILE A 153 -5.70 6.11 -11.80
C ILE A 153 -5.32 4.64 -11.60
N SER A 154 -5.17 4.22 -10.35
CA SER A 154 -4.84 2.83 -10.01
C SER A 154 -5.78 2.27 -8.97
N THR A 155 -6.16 1.02 -9.15
CA THR A 155 -6.77 0.21 -8.11
C THR A 155 -5.72 -0.71 -7.48
N SER A 156 -5.93 -1.09 -6.22
CA SER A 156 -5.03 -2.02 -5.54
C SER A 156 -5.79 -2.98 -4.66
N LEU A 157 -5.37 -4.24 -4.69
CA LEU A 157 -5.93 -5.30 -3.85
C LEU A 157 -4.88 -5.68 -2.81
N GLY A 158 -5.22 -5.48 -1.53
CA GLY A 158 -4.34 -5.71 -0.40
C GLY A 158 -4.72 -6.95 0.40
N TYR A 159 -3.73 -7.72 0.84
CA TYR A 159 -3.92 -8.72 1.87
C TYR A 159 -3.42 -8.18 3.21
N LYS A 160 -4.21 -8.34 4.27
CA LYS A 160 -3.84 -7.86 5.60
C LYS A 160 -2.86 -8.81 6.26
N GLN A 161 -1.70 -8.30 6.71
CA GLN A 161 -0.83 -9.05 7.61
C GLN A 161 -1.32 -8.89 9.06
N LEU A 162 -1.83 -9.98 9.64
CA LEU A 162 -2.12 -10.04 11.07
C LEU A 162 -0.81 -10.29 11.83
N GLN A 163 -0.38 -9.32 12.62
CA GLN A 163 0.75 -9.48 13.51
C GLN A 163 0.27 -10.18 14.78
N CYS A 164 0.47 -11.50 14.87
CA CYS A 164 0.19 -12.28 16.07
C CYS A 164 1.27 -12.03 17.12
N THR A 165 1.27 -10.88 17.78
CA THR A 165 2.10 -10.63 18.97
C THR A 165 1.30 -10.88 20.23
N GLY A 166 0.99 -12.16 20.45
CA GLY A 166 0.57 -12.67 21.75
C GLY A 166 1.64 -13.62 22.25
N LEU A 167 2.55 -13.11 23.10
CA LEU A 167 3.34 -13.96 23.99
C LEU A 167 2.34 -14.69 24.90
N CYS A 168 1.94 -15.90 24.50
CA CYS A 168 1.33 -16.85 25.41
C CYS A 168 2.46 -17.31 26.35
N PRO A 169 2.44 -16.97 27.66
CA PRO A 169 3.58 -17.25 28.55
C PRO A 169 3.85 -18.75 28.77
N ARG A 170 3.01 -19.65 28.21
CA ARG A 170 3.07 -21.10 28.40
C ARG A 170 3.19 -21.94 27.13
N CYS A 171 3.14 -21.36 25.93
CA CYS A 171 3.22 -22.17 24.70
C CYS A 171 4.64 -22.22 24.14
N ARG A 172 5.43 -23.21 24.60
CA ARG A 172 6.64 -23.62 23.86
C ARG A 172 6.20 -24.25 22.53
N ARG A 173 6.56 -23.58 21.42
CA ARG A 173 6.49 -24.02 20.01
C ARG A 173 5.07 -24.17 19.42
N LEU A 174 4.64 -23.16 18.67
CA LEU A 174 3.59 -23.30 17.66
C LEU A 174 4.25 -23.54 16.29
N ARG A 175 4.10 -24.75 15.74
CA ARG A 175 4.31 -24.99 14.30
C ARG A 175 3.03 -24.60 13.56
N CYS A 176 3.08 -23.55 12.76
CA CYS A 176 2.04 -23.28 11.78
C CYS A 176 2.16 -24.29 10.63
N THR A 177 1.18 -25.16 10.48
CA THR A 177 1.03 -26.00 9.27
C THR A 177 -0.09 -25.42 8.42
N LEU A 178 0.23 -25.08 7.16
CA LEU A 178 -0.75 -24.73 6.15
C LEU A 178 -1.53 -26.01 5.79
N HIS A 179 -2.85 -25.94 5.80
CA HIS A 179 -3.69 -26.99 5.22
C HIS A 179 -4.47 -26.41 4.05
N PHE A 180 -4.24 -27.00 2.87
CA PHE A 180 -4.90 -26.63 1.63
C PHE A 180 -6.16 -27.50 1.50
N GLN A 181 -7.33 -26.89 1.36
CA GLN A 181 -8.58 -27.59 1.05
C GLN A 181 -9.11 -27.00 -0.28
N PRO A 182 -9.49 -27.83 -1.30
CA PRO A 182 -9.55 -27.35 -2.68
C PRO A 182 -10.88 -26.72 -3.11
N ARG A 183 -11.83 -26.46 -2.20
CA ARG A 183 -13.13 -25.89 -2.58
C ARG A 183 -13.57 -24.87 -1.52
N VAL A 184 -13.77 -23.62 -1.97
CA VAL A 184 -14.08 -22.40 -1.18
C VAL A 184 -12.86 -21.78 -0.49
N LEU A 185 -12.39 -20.67 -1.04
CA LEU A 185 -11.25 -19.88 -0.53
C LEU A 185 -11.62 -19.21 0.81
N ARG A 186 -11.56 -19.98 1.90
CA ARG A 186 -11.53 -19.47 3.28
C ARG A 186 -10.18 -19.84 3.90
N LEU A 187 -9.26 -18.87 3.98
CA LEU A 187 -8.06 -19.01 4.80
C LEU A 187 -8.46 -18.78 6.28
N ALA A 188 -8.95 -19.84 6.94
CA ALA A 188 -9.17 -19.82 8.37
C ALA A 188 -7.90 -20.35 9.07
N ALA A 189 -7.17 -19.48 9.76
CA ALA A 189 -6.18 -19.92 10.74
C ALA A 189 -6.93 -20.56 11.93
N ARG A 190 -7.12 -21.89 11.90
CA ARG A 190 -7.65 -22.63 13.05
C ARG A 190 -6.51 -22.84 14.05
N CYS A 191 -6.58 -22.13 15.17
CA CYS A 191 -5.85 -22.52 16.37
C CYS A 191 -6.57 -23.74 16.97
N LYS A 192 -6.09 -24.96 16.70
CA LYS A 192 -6.56 -26.14 17.43
C LYS A 192 -6.04 -26.04 18.86
N SER A 193 -6.91 -25.66 19.77
CA SER A 193 -6.76 -25.98 21.20
C SER A 193 -6.82 -27.51 21.31
N GLN A 194 -5.68 -28.17 21.46
CA GLN A 194 -5.67 -29.49 22.08
C GLN A 194 -5.92 -29.26 23.56
N ARG A 195 -7.20 -29.36 23.96
CA ARG A 195 -7.54 -29.62 25.36
C ARG A 195 -6.99 -31.01 25.70
N SER A 196 -6.02 -31.05 26.59
CA SER A 196 -5.85 -32.17 27.51
C SER A 196 -5.49 -31.57 28.86
N CYS A 197 -6.52 -31.21 29.62
CA CYS A 197 -6.42 -31.24 31.07
C CYS A 197 -6.50 -32.71 31.47
N ALA A 198 -5.48 -33.21 32.14
CA ALA A 198 -5.60 -34.36 33.02
C ALA A 198 -4.93 -33.97 34.33
N SER A 199 -5.76 -33.89 35.37
CA SER A 199 -5.50 -33.90 36.82
C SER A 199 -4.28 -33.15 37.35
#